data_AF-A0A970WKZ9-F1
#
_entry.id   AF-A0A970WKZ9-F1
#
_cell.length_a   1.000
_cell.length_b   1.000
_cell.length_c   1.000
_cell.angle_alpha   90.00
_cell.angle_beta   90.00
_cell.angle_gamma   90.00
#
_symmetry.space_group_name_H-M   'P 1'
#
loop_
_entity.id
_entity.type
_entity.pdbx_description
1 polymer ?
#
loop_
_entity_poly.entity_id
_entity_poly.type
_entity_poly.pdbx_seq_one_letter_code
_entity_poly.pdbx_strand_id
1 'polypeptide(L)'
;MTQRQQKEHEEKQEVPSELADLVEAIQGLPAPARDQVEAALERVVDSTRRRRRILSLVQDALSQLRLDMKYLMFDLEATRRERDDYRRQLEEAS
;
A
#
# COMPACT_ATOMS: atom_id res chain seq x y z
N MET A 1 -8.79 11.12 15.00
CA MET A 1 -8.32 10.00 14.15
C MET A 1 -7.78 10.46 12.79
N THR A 2 -8.05 11.70 12.36
CA THR A 2 -7.66 12.26 11.05
C THR A 2 -6.18 12.61 10.88
N GLN A 3 -5.50 13.08 11.93
CA GLN A 3 -4.10 13.52 11.81
C GLN A 3 -3.09 12.38 11.57
N ARG A 4 -3.34 11.19 12.11
CA ARG A 4 -2.43 10.04 11.96
C ARG A 4 -2.47 9.46 10.53
N GLN A 5 -3.66 9.40 9.94
CA GLN A 5 -3.86 8.93 8.57
C GLN A 5 -3.30 9.91 7.52
N GLN A 6 -3.34 11.22 7.79
CA GLN A 6 -2.71 12.21 6.91
C GLN A 6 -1.19 12.07 6.88
N LYS A 7 -0.56 11.89 8.04
CA LYS A 7 0.90 11.73 8.14
C LYS A 7 1.43 10.48 7.42
N GLU A 8 0.71 9.36 7.54
CA GLU A 8 1.04 8.11 6.82
C GLU A 8 0.92 8.24 5.29
N HIS A 9 0.03 9.10 4.79
CA HIS A 9 -0.12 9.36 3.35
C HIS A 9 0.95 10.33 2.80
N GLU A 10 1.46 11.25 3.62
CA GLU A 10 2.57 12.14 3.24
C GLU A 10 3.91 11.38 3.21
N GLU A 11 4.21 10.54 4.21
CA GLU A 11 5.40 9.66 4.23
C GLU A 11 5.45 8.68 3.04
N LYS A 12 4.28 8.30 2.49
CA LYS A 12 4.17 7.45 1.30
C LYS A 12 4.63 8.15 0.01
N GLN A 13 4.68 9.48 -0.03
CA GLN A 13 5.05 10.27 -1.22
C GLN A 13 6.51 10.77 -1.20
N GLU A 14 7.23 10.55 -0.11
CA GLU A 14 8.62 10.93 -0.01
C GLU A 14 9.51 10.06 -0.91
N VAL A 15 10.52 10.69 -1.51
CA VAL A 15 11.58 9.98 -2.20
C VAL A 15 12.38 9.15 -1.19
N PRO A 16 12.93 7.98 -1.58
CA PRO A 16 13.86 7.24 -0.73
C PRO A 16 15.00 8.14 -0.27
N SER A 17 15.51 7.91 0.95
CA SER A 17 16.59 8.72 1.53
C SER A 17 17.81 8.75 0.63
N GLU A 18 18.15 7.63 -0.02
CA GLU A 18 19.30 7.57 -0.93
C GLU A 18 19.13 8.47 -2.16
N LEU A 19 17.88 8.65 -2.63
CA LEU A 19 17.58 9.54 -3.74
C LEU A 19 17.54 11.01 -3.28
N ALA A 20 17.10 11.28 -2.05
CA ALA A 20 17.19 12.61 -1.46
C ALA A 20 18.66 13.06 -1.33
N ASP A 21 19.52 12.18 -0.78
CA ASP A 21 20.95 12.41 -0.64
C ASP A 21 21.61 12.66 -2.00
N LEU A 22 21.21 11.89 -3.04
CA LEU A 22 21.70 12.09 -4.40
C LEU A 22 21.29 13.45 -4.98
N VAL A 23 20.05 13.88 -4.75
CA VAL A 23 19.57 15.20 -5.19
C VAL A 23 20.38 16.30 -4.51
N GLU A 24 20.61 16.20 -3.20
CA GLU A 24 21.41 17.17 -2.44
C GLU A 24 22.86 17.24 -2.97
N ALA A 25 23.48 16.09 -3.20
CA ALA A 25 24.83 16.02 -3.77
C ALA A 25 24.93 16.69 -5.15
N ILE A 26 23.91 16.49 -6.01
CA ILE A 26 23.87 17.13 -7.33
C ILE A 26 23.63 18.65 -7.24
N GLN A 27 22.84 19.11 -6.26
CA GLN A 27 22.61 20.53 -6.02
C GLN A 27 23.89 21.28 -5.59
N GLY A 28 24.83 20.57 -4.94
CA GLY A 28 26.14 21.10 -4.56
C GLY A 28 27.14 21.25 -5.72
N LEU A 29 26.82 20.78 -6.92
CA LEU A 29 27.71 20.88 -8.08
C LEU A 29 27.70 22.31 -8.68
N PRO A 30 28.80 22.73 -9.33
CA PRO A 30 28.81 23.95 -10.13
C PRO A 30 27.73 23.92 -11.22
N ALA A 31 27.09 25.07 -11.46
CA ALA A 31 26.00 25.25 -12.43
C ALA A 31 26.19 24.48 -13.76
N PRO A 32 27.31 24.63 -14.50
CA PRO A 32 27.44 23.96 -15.80
C PRO A 32 27.46 22.43 -15.73
N ALA A 33 27.87 21.84 -14.59
CA ALA A 33 27.82 20.39 -14.40
C ALA A 33 26.43 19.94 -13.93
N ARG A 34 25.77 20.73 -13.09
CA ARG A 34 24.41 20.48 -12.61
C ARG A 34 23.39 20.53 -13.75
N ASP A 35 23.47 21.56 -14.59
CA ASP A 35 22.53 21.79 -15.69
C ASP A 35 22.56 20.64 -16.72
N GLN A 36 23.69 19.94 -16.86
CA GLN A 36 23.83 18.77 -17.73
C GLN A 36 23.01 17.56 -17.25
N VAL A 37 22.77 17.44 -15.93
CA VAL A 37 22.14 16.26 -15.32
C VAL A 37 20.76 16.54 -14.75
N GLU A 38 20.38 17.81 -14.60
CA GLU A 38 19.14 18.25 -13.94
C GLU A 38 17.89 17.59 -14.54
N ALA A 39 17.72 17.65 -15.86
CA ALA A 39 16.58 17.03 -16.53
C ALA A 39 16.56 15.48 -16.38
N ALA A 40 17.72 14.84 -16.26
CA ALA A 40 17.79 13.40 -16.02
C ALA A 40 17.42 13.05 -14.57
N LEU A 41 17.89 13.85 -13.62
CA LEU A 41 17.58 13.73 -12.20
C LEU A 41 16.08 13.89 -11.95
N GLU A 42 15.45 14.91 -12.53
CA GLU A 42 14.00 15.13 -12.43
C GLU A 42 13.21 13.91 -12.89
N ARG A 43 13.54 13.34 -14.05
CA ARG A 43 12.89 12.12 -14.56
C ARG A 43 13.04 10.94 -13.61
N VAL A 44 14.21 10.78 -12.99
CA VAL A 44 14.46 9.70 -12.02
C VAL A 44 13.60 9.92 -10.76
N VAL A 45 13.57 11.15 -10.24
CA VAL A 45 12.75 11.53 -9.08
C VAL A 45 11.27 11.25 -9.33
N ASP A 46 10.75 11.71 -10.46
CA ASP A 46 9.34 11.51 -10.83
C ASP A 46 9.02 10.03 -11.04
N SER A 47 9.89 9.29 -11.72
CA SER A 47 9.69 7.86 -11.93
C SER A 47 9.68 7.08 -10.60
N THR A 48 10.51 7.50 -9.64
CA THR A 48 10.62 6.87 -8.32
C THR A 48 9.37 7.15 -7.48
N ARG A 49 8.92 8.40 -7.44
CA ARG A 49 7.66 8.79 -6.80
C ARG A 49 6.47 8.04 -7.39
N ARG A 50 6.40 7.93 -8.72
CA ARG A 50 5.32 7.20 -9.41
C ARG A 50 5.31 5.71 -9.04
N ARG A 51 6.48 5.05 -9.06
CA ARG A 51 6.58 3.62 -8.67
C ARG A 51 6.13 3.41 -7.24
N ARG A 52 6.55 4.28 -6.31
CA ARG A 52 6.14 4.21 -4.90
C ARG A 52 4.63 4.36 -4.73
N ARG A 53 4.02 5.31 -5.45
CA ARG A 53 2.55 5.49 -5.44
C ARG A 53 1.82 4.24 -5.95
N ILE A 54 2.31 3.63 -7.04
CA ILE A 54 1.74 2.37 -7.56
C ILE A 54 1.86 1.25 -6.52
N LEU A 55 3.04 1.08 -5.92
CA LEU A 55 3.26 0.06 -4.91
C LEU A 55 2.36 0.25 -3.68
N SER A 56 2.17 1.50 -3.22
CA SER A 56 1.23 1.79 -2.14
C SER A 56 -0.19 1.38 -2.51
N LEU A 57 -0.67 1.75 -3.70
CA LEU A 57 -2.03 1.38 -4.13
C LEU A 57 -2.22 -0.14 -4.19
N VAL A 58 -1.20 -0.87 -4.67
CA VAL A 58 -1.21 -2.33 -4.68
C VAL A 58 -1.23 -2.89 -3.25
N GLN A 59 -0.41 -2.36 -2.35
CA GLN A 59 -0.38 -2.77 -0.94
C GLN A 59 -1.71 -2.52 -0.24
N ASP A 60 -2.34 -1.37 -0.51
CA ASP A 60 -3.64 -1.00 0.07
C ASP A 60 -4.74 -1.94 -0.47
N ALA A 61 -4.74 -2.25 -1.77
CA ALA A 61 -5.66 -3.21 -2.38
C ALA A 61 -5.47 -4.65 -1.85
N LEU A 62 -4.23 -5.11 -1.70
CA LEU A 62 -3.94 -6.43 -1.11
C LEU A 62 -4.36 -6.51 0.36
N SER A 63 -4.19 -5.41 1.11
CA SER A 63 -4.62 -5.33 2.50
C SER A 63 -6.14 -5.41 2.62
N GLN A 64 -6.86 -4.73 1.74
CA GLN A 64 -8.32 -4.83 1.64
C GLN A 64 -8.76 -6.25 1.28
N LEU A 65 -8.18 -6.85 0.23
CA LEU A 65 -8.51 -8.21 -0.17
C LEU A 65 -8.28 -9.22 0.97
N ARG A 66 -7.18 -9.07 1.71
CA ARG A 66 -6.90 -9.92 2.88
C ARG A 66 -7.97 -9.79 3.96
N LEU A 67 -8.53 -8.59 4.15
CA LEU A 67 -9.63 -8.39 5.09
C LEU A 67 -10.92 -9.03 4.56
N ASP A 68 -11.22 -8.86 3.28
CA ASP A 68 -12.39 -9.44 2.63
C ASP A 68 -12.37 -10.99 2.72
N MET A 69 -11.18 -11.60 2.55
CA MET A 69 -10.99 -13.04 2.75
C MET A 69 -11.28 -13.48 4.19
N LYS A 70 -10.94 -12.67 5.20
CA LYS A 70 -11.27 -12.98 6.60
C LYS A 70 -12.78 -12.97 6.84
N TYR A 71 -13.49 -12.00 6.26
CA TYR A 71 -14.95 -11.95 6.36
C TYR A 71 -15.61 -13.13 5.66
N LEU A 72 -15.16 -13.48 4.44
CA LEU A 72 -15.67 -14.65 3.73
C LEU A 72 -15.51 -15.94 4.54
N MET A 73 -14.35 -16.13 5.17
CA MET A 73 -14.09 -17.30 6.01
C MET A 73 -14.97 -17.34 7.25
N PHE A 74 -15.22 -16.19 7.87
CA PHE A 74 -16.12 -16.06 9.01
C PHE A 74 -17.57 -16.41 8.62
N ASP A 75 -18.07 -15.83 7.53
CA ASP A 75 -19.42 -16.10 7.03
C ASP A 75 -19.59 -17.59 6.64
N LEU A 76 -18.54 -18.19 6.06
CA LEU A 76 -18.53 -19.62 5.75
C LEU A 76 -18.61 -20.49 7.01
N GLU A 77 -17.92 -20.13 8.09
CA GLU A 77 -18.04 -20.85 9.36
C GLU A 77 -19.42 -20.68 10.00
N ALA A 78 -19.99 -19.48 9.96
CA ALA A 78 -21.34 -19.23 10.47
C ALA A 78 -22.38 -20.11 9.73
N THR A 79 -22.37 -20.08 8.39
CA THR A 79 -23.29 -20.89 7.57
C THR A 79 -23.08 -22.40 7.74
N ARG A 80 -21.84 -22.86 7.98
CA ARG A 80 -21.56 -24.27 8.32
C ARG A 80 -22.18 -24.66 9.66
N ARG A 81 -22.01 -23.83 10.70
CA ARG A 81 -22.59 -24.09 12.03
C ARG A 81 -24.11 -24.14 11.97
N GLU A 82 -24.74 -23.15 11.33
CA GLU A 82 -26.19 -23.11 11.14
C GLU A 82 -26.72 -24.37 10.43
N ARG A 83 -26.06 -24.78 9.34
CA ARG A 83 -26.42 -26.02 8.64
C ARG A 83 -26.31 -27.25 9.54
N ASP A 84 -25.23 -27.35 10.31
CA ASP A 84 -24.99 -28.51 11.17
C ASP A 84 -25.97 -28.54 12.36
N ASP A 85 -26.39 -27.39 12.88
CA ASP A 85 -27.47 -27.27 13.86
C ASP A 85 -28.82 -27.72 13.26
N TYR A 86 -29.17 -27.27 12.05
CA TYR A 86 -30.41 -27.71 11.39
C TYR A 86 -30.42 -29.20 11.10
N ARG A 87 -29.29 -29.80 10.71
CA ARG A 87 -29.20 -31.25 10.51
C ARG A 87 -29.44 -32.03 11.80
N ARG A 88 -28.84 -31.60 12.92
CA ARG A 88 -29.07 -32.21 14.24
C ARG A 88 -30.54 -32.15 14.65
N GLN A 89 -31.20 -31.01 14.45
CA GLN A 89 -32.63 -30.86 14.75
C GLN A 89 -33.52 -31.79 13.91
N LEU A 90 -33.16 -32.00 12.63
CA LEU A 90 -33.90 -32.93 11.76
C LEU A 90 -33.71 -34.38 12.19
N GLU A 91 -32.49 -34.77 12.58
CA GLU A 91 -32.19 -36.12 13.09
C GLU A 91 -32.90 -36.40 14.42
N GLU A 92 -33.03 -35.40 15.31
CA GLU A 92 -33.76 -35.51 16.57
C GLU A 92 -35.29 -35.58 16.38
N ALA A 93 -35.81 -35.02 15.30
CA ALA A 93 -37.24 -34.98 14.98
C ALA A 93 -37.76 -36.22 14.23
N SER A 94 -36.86 -37.08 13.73
CA SER A 94 -37.15 -38.31 12.99
C SER A 94 -37.02 -39.56 13.86
#